data_AF-A0A7K1FU73-F1
#
_entry.id   AF-A0A7K1FU73-F1
#
_cell.length_a   1.000
_cell.length_b   1.000
_cell.length_c   1.000
_cell.angle_alpha   90.00
_cell.angle_beta   90.00
_cell.angle_gamma   90.00
#
_symmetry.space_group_name_H-M   'P 1'
#
loop_
_entity.id
_entity.type
_entity.pdbx_description
1 polymer ?
#
loop_
_entity_poly.entity_id
_entity_poly.type
_entity_poly.pdbx_seq_one_letter_code
_entity_poly.pdbx_strand_id
1 'polypeptide(L)'
;MDVRQYDPAIARWTVIDPVTHYTESPYNAFSNNPVYFADPSGASPIYNSTTGQYVINGKEVSFNEAMSYANSGGNSDGSNNNVSDTNNSDANNGDNSTIKFPKGEDYEKKYPRLTKLAKQIHSYVQNNSDLLYYLSYYSGYSTMEVLEKLQYGQGTELQSWFYTGEDSDNNGWTPNTGNFITVNAKFVNGLEIAKRNSTIQATSFLLMTTILHEFIHSSRVKNHLPDVTAEYGKALEKYGFGEDINKNNAHEYYQKNGWDFKY
;
A
#
# COMPACT_ATOMS: atom_id res chain seq x y z
N MET A 1 30.67 3.60 -13.58
CA MET A 1 30.29 2.19 -13.79
C MET A 1 31.55 1.44 -14.20
N ASP A 2 32.34 0.96 -13.23
CA ASP A 2 33.67 0.37 -13.52
C ASP A 2 33.61 -1.11 -13.92
N VAL A 3 32.46 -1.79 -13.79
CA VAL A 3 32.36 -3.25 -13.98
C VAL A 3 31.54 -3.67 -15.21
N ARG A 4 30.71 -2.78 -15.78
CA ARG A 4 29.88 -3.07 -16.96
C ARG A 4 29.75 -1.85 -17.87
N GLN A 5 29.76 -2.09 -19.18
CA GLN A 5 29.51 -1.09 -20.20
C GLN A 5 28.03 -1.12 -20.60
N TYR A 6 27.35 0.01 -20.49
CA TYR A 6 25.95 0.19 -20.89
C TYR A 6 25.88 0.80 -22.29
N ASP A 7 25.06 0.23 -23.17
CA ASP A 7 24.72 0.84 -24.45
C ASP A 7 23.31 1.47 -24.37
N PRO A 8 23.23 2.82 -24.28
CA PRO A 8 21.94 3.51 -24.20
C PRO A 8 21.13 3.42 -25.49
N ALA A 9 21.75 3.14 -26.65
CA ALA A 9 21.03 3.04 -27.92
C ALA A 9 20.15 1.79 -27.99
N ILE A 10 20.53 0.72 -27.29
CA ILE A 10 19.77 -0.53 -27.19
C ILE A 10 19.16 -0.76 -25.81
N ALA A 11 19.44 0.12 -24.84
CA ALA A 11 19.00 0.03 -23.45
C ALA A 11 19.36 -1.30 -22.77
N ARG A 12 20.58 -1.79 -23.01
CA ARG A 12 21.11 -3.06 -22.48
C ARG A 12 22.55 -2.92 -22.03
N TRP A 13 22.99 -3.83 -21.17
CA TRP A 13 24.43 -4.04 -20.93
C TRP A 13 25.07 -4.73 -22.13
N THR A 14 26.29 -4.34 -22.48
CA THR A 14 27.04 -4.97 -23.59
C THR A 14 27.87 -6.18 -23.13
N VAL A 15 27.93 -6.39 -21.83
CA VAL A 15 28.63 -7.51 -21.18
C VAL A 15 27.65 -8.27 -20.28
N ILE A 16 27.87 -9.58 -20.15
CA ILE A 16 27.06 -10.47 -19.30
C ILE A 16 27.18 -10.01 -17.84
N ASP A 17 26.05 -9.97 -17.15
CA ASP A 17 26.03 -9.76 -15.70
C ASP A 17 26.83 -10.85 -14.98
N PRO A 18 27.87 -10.50 -14.19
CA PRO A 18 28.61 -11.48 -13.39
C PRO A 18 27.74 -12.15 -12.31
N VAL A 19 26.58 -11.57 -11.98
CA VAL A 19 25.57 -12.14 -11.09
C VAL A 19 24.42 -12.70 -11.90
N THR A 20 24.21 -14.02 -11.81
CA THR A 20 23.12 -14.70 -12.52
C THR A 20 21.78 -14.47 -11.83
N HIS A 21 20.87 -13.82 -12.55
CA HIS A 21 19.47 -13.65 -12.17
C HIS A 21 18.62 -14.62 -12.99
N TYR A 22 18.06 -15.67 -12.38
CA TYR A 22 17.35 -16.73 -13.12
C TYR A 22 16.05 -16.26 -13.81
N THR A 23 15.49 -15.15 -13.33
CA THR A 23 14.24 -14.57 -13.85
C THR A 23 14.47 -13.42 -14.81
N GLU A 24 15.72 -13.02 -15.04
CA GLU A 24 16.07 -11.87 -15.88
C GLU A 24 17.13 -12.23 -16.91
N SER A 25 17.14 -11.49 -18.03
CA SER A 25 18.21 -11.63 -19.01
C SER A 25 19.55 -11.19 -18.39
N PRO A 26 20.68 -11.87 -18.70
CA PRO A 26 22.01 -11.42 -18.27
C PRO A 26 22.43 -10.05 -18.83
N TYR A 27 21.62 -9.47 -19.72
CA TYR A 27 21.83 -8.14 -20.32
C TYR A 27 20.76 -7.12 -19.88
N ASN A 28 19.90 -7.48 -18.92
CA ASN A 28 18.86 -6.60 -18.40
C ASN A 28 19.47 -5.41 -17.64
N ALA A 29 19.02 -4.20 -17.95
CA ALA A 29 19.44 -2.98 -17.28
C ALA A 29 18.28 -2.40 -16.48
N PHE A 30 18.55 -2.00 -15.23
CA PHE A 30 17.59 -1.30 -14.35
C PHE A 30 16.27 -2.05 -14.14
N SER A 31 16.27 -3.40 -14.19
CA SER A 31 15.06 -4.24 -14.19
C SER A 31 14.00 -3.79 -15.21
N ASN A 32 14.44 -3.33 -16.38
CA ASN A 32 13.64 -2.70 -17.45
C ASN A 32 12.90 -1.40 -17.07
N ASN A 33 13.32 -0.70 -16.00
CA ASN A 33 12.72 0.56 -15.59
C ASN A 33 13.77 1.65 -15.24
N PRO A 34 14.45 2.23 -16.26
CA PRO A 34 15.49 3.24 -16.08
C PRO A 34 15.01 4.61 -15.60
N VAL A 35 13.68 4.82 -15.51
CA VAL A 35 13.09 6.07 -14.98
C VAL A 35 13.13 6.07 -13.45
N TYR A 36 13.06 4.90 -12.83
CA TYR A 36 12.94 4.74 -11.38
C TYR A 36 14.19 4.16 -10.73
N PHE A 37 14.93 3.30 -11.42
CA PHE A 37 16.11 2.65 -10.87
C PHE A 37 17.38 3.22 -11.49
N ALA A 38 18.25 3.76 -10.64
CA ALA A 38 19.65 3.91 -10.97
C ALA A 38 20.38 2.68 -10.46
N ASP A 39 21.28 2.13 -11.26
CA ASP A 39 22.14 1.00 -10.89
C ASP A 39 23.60 1.45 -10.91
N PRO A 40 24.08 2.17 -9.87
CA PRO A 40 25.42 2.76 -9.86
C PRO A 40 26.54 1.71 -9.87
N SER A 41 26.26 0.50 -9.38
CA SER A 41 27.25 -0.58 -9.18
C SER A 41 26.98 -1.87 -9.98
N GLY A 42 25.72 -2.16 -10.34
CA GLY A 42 25.34 -3.41 -10.98
C GLY A 42 24.75 -4.48 -10.04
N ALA A 43 24.20 -4.14 -8.87
CA ALA A 43 24.01 -5.09 -7.76
C ALA A 43 22.56 -5.28 -7.27
N SER A 44 22.31 -6.43 -6.61
CA SER A 44 21.02 -6.91 -6.09
C SER A 44 20.29 -5.94 -5.14
N PRO A 45 18.94 -5.97 -5.06
CA PRO A 45 18.16 -5.06 -4.20
C PRO A 45 18.34 -5.35 -2.69
N ILE A 46 18.29 -4.30 -1.86
CA ILE A 46 18.23 -4.36 -0.37
C ILE A 46 16.82 -4.76 0.13
N TYR A 47 15.84 -4.71 -0.76
CA TYR A 47 14.44 -5.05 -0.51
C TYR A 47 14.16 -6.51 -0.87
N ASN A 48 13.63 -7.28 0.08
CA ASN A 48 13.16 -8.64 -0.18
C ASN A 48 11.72 -8.57 -0.72
N SER A 49 11.56 -8.83 -2.02
CA SER A 49 10.25 -8.81 -2.68
C SER A 49 9.31 -9.95 -2.24
N THR A 50 9.83 -10.99 -1.58
CA THR A 50 9.07 -12.13 -1.09
C THR A 50 8.50 -11.89 0.30
N THR A 51 9.27 -11.23 1.19
CA THR A 51 8.85 -10.94 2.57
C THR A 51 8.39 -9.51 2.78
N GLY A 52 8.66 -8.61 1.82
CA GLY A 52 8.33 -7.19 1.92
C GLY A 52 9.24 -6.41 2.88
N GLN A 53 10.39 -6.98 3.28
CA GLN A 53 11.27 -6.42 4.31
C GLN A 53 12.54 -5.83 3.70
N TYR A 54 13.15 -4.87 4.40
CA TYR A 54 14.51 -4.42 4.12
C TYR A 54 15.48 -5.29 4.91
N VAL A 55 16.41 -5.95 4.22
CA VAL A 55 17.38 -6.84 4.85
C VAL A 55 18.78 -6.37 4.52
N ILE A 56 19.60 -6.14 5.54
CA ILE A 56 21.05 -5.88 5.42
C ILE A 56 21.79 -7.04 6.08
N ASN A 57 22.57 -7.79 5.30
CA ASN A 57 23.41 -8.90 5.77
C ASN A 57 22.63 -9.92 6.61
N GLY A 58 21.46 -10.35 6.13
CA GLY A 58 20.61 -11.32 6.82
C GLY A 58 19.82 -10.78 8.02
N LYS A 59 19.92 -9.48 8.32
CA LYS A 59 19.19 -8.82 9.40
C LYS A 59 18.12 -7.88 8.84
N GLU A 60 16.89 -8.03 9.31
CA GLU A 60 15.82 -7.05 9.07
C GLU A 60 16.17 -5.70 9.68
N VAL A 61 16.04 -4.64 8.88
CA VAL A 61 16.33 -3.26 9.27
C VAL A 61 15.15 -2.35 8.95
N SER A 62 15.09 -1.20 9.63
CA SER A 62 14.13 -0.15 9.28
C SER A 62 14.49 0.51 7.95
N PHE A 63 13.51 1.15 7.31
CA PHE A 63 13.73 1.90 6.06
C PHE A 63 14.81 2.99 6.21
N ASN A 64 14.84 3.70 7.34
CA ASN A 64 15.85 4.73 7.59
C ASN A 64 17.28 4.14 7.64
N GLU A 65 17.42 2.93 8.18
CA GLU A 65 18.69 2.21 8.21
C GLU A 65 19.08 1.70 6.81
N ALA A 66 18.11 1.15 6.06
CA ALA A 66 18.30 0.73 4.68
C ALA A 66 18.70 1.88 3.74
N MET A 67 18.05 3.04 3.89
CA MET A 67 18.34 4.25 3.13
C MET A 67 19.71 4.84 3.50
N SER A 68 20.05 4.86 4.79
CA SER A 68 21.37 5.32 5.25
C SER A 68 22.49 4.40 4.75
N TYR A 69 22.24 3.08 4.74
CA TYR A 69 23.15 2.10 4.19
C TYR A 69 23.32 2.24 2.66
N ALA A 70 22.22 2.39 1.90
CA ALA A 70 22.29 2.62 0.46
C ALA A 70 23.02 3.92 0.10
N ASN A 71 22.71 5.01 0.80
CA ASN A 71 23.34 6.33 0.57
C ASN A 71 24.82 6.37 0.97
N SER A 72 25.28 5.46 1.83
CA SER A 72 26.69 5.31 2.18
C SER A 72 27.46 4.36 1.25
N GLY A 73 26.84 3.91 0.16
CA GLY A 73 27.44 2.95 -0.77
C GLY A 73 27.38 1.50 -0.28
N GLY A 74 26.54 1.21 0.71
CA GLY A 74 26.26 -0.14 1.16
C GLY A 74 25.72 -1.01 0.02
N ASN A 75 26.15 -2.27 -0.01
CA ASN A 75 25.84 -3.25 -1.06
C ASN A 75 26.35 -2.86 -2.47
N SER A 76 27.30 -1.94 -2.58
CA SER A 76 27.98 -1.62 -3.83
C SER A 76 28.75 -2.81 -4.43
N ASP A 77 29.08 -3.81 -3.63
CA ASP A 77 29.73 -5.07 -4.03
C ASP A 77 28.76 -6.24 -4.24
N GLY A 78 27.45 -6.02 -4.06
CA GLY A 78 26.43 -7.08 -4.18
C GLY A 78 26.47 -8.14 -3.07
N SER A 79 27.19 -7.89 -1.97
CA SER A 79 27.34 -8.86 -0.87
C SER A 79 26.13 -8.98 0.06
N ASN A 80 25.07 -8.20 -0.17
CA ASN A 80 23.91 -8.23 0.73
C ASN A 80 23.15 -9.55 0.64
N ASN A 81 23.14 -10.28 1.75
CA ASN A 81 22.22 -11.40 1.94
C ASN A 81 20.80 -10.85 2.19
N ASN A 82 20.00 -10.79 1.13
CA ASN A 82 18.60 -10.37 1.18
C ASN A 82 17.66 -11.48 1.73
N VAL A 83 18.22 -12.57 2.26
CA VAL A 83 17.50 -13.64 2.95
C VAL A 83 17.74 -13.48 4.45
N SER A 84 16.66 -13.30 5.22
CA SER A 84 16.73 -13.24 6.68
C SER A 84 17.25 -14.57 7.25
N ASP A 85 18.25 -14.54 8.13
CA ASP A 85 18.81 -15.74 8.77
C ASP A 85 17.80 -16.30 9.80
N THR A 86 16.75 -16.96 9.33
CA THR A 86 15.80 -17.67 10.22
C THR A 86 16.28 -19.09 10.48
N ASN A 87 17.35 -19.23 11.26
CA ASN A 87 17.61 -20.46 12.00
C ASN A 87 17.11 -20.28 13.44
N ASN A 88 15.79 -20.32 13.61
CA ASN A 88 15.24 -20.87 14.84
C ASN A 88 13.90 -21.55 14.54
N SER A 89 13.96 -22.86 14.47
CA SER A 89 12.84 -23.76 14.70
C SER A 89 12.20 -23.41 16.04
N ASP A 90 11.02 -22.82 16.01
CA ASP A 90 9.89 -23.24 16.83
C ASP A 90 8.64 -22.50 16.38
N ALA A 91 7.60 -23.29 16.10
CA ALA A 91 6.26 -22.79 15.92
C ALA A 91 5.85 -21.98 17.15
N ASN A 92 5.50 -20.71 16.97
CA ASN A 92 4.47 -20.03 17.75
C ASN A 92 4.12 -18.68 17.10
N ASN A 93 2.92 -18.64 16.54
CA ASN A 93 1.95 -17.54 16.57
C ASN A 93 2.53 -16.14 16.88
N GLY A 94 2.62 -15.28 15.86
CA GLY A 94 3.06 -13.89 16.01
C GLY A 94 2.72 -13.06 14.77
N ASP A 95 1.44 -13.02 14.39
CA ASP A 95 0.89 -12.06 13.42
C ASP A 95 0.99 -10.65 14.02
N ASN A 96 2.13 -9.98 13.80
CA ASN A 96 2.36 -8.60 14.21
C ASN A 96 2.41 -7.69 12.97
N SER A 97 1.22 -7.37 12.49
CA SER A 97 0.93 -6.14 11.75
C SER A 97 -0.47 -5.71 12.22
N THR A 98 -0.66 -4.48 12.72
CA THR A 98 -1.89 -4.07 13.46
C THR A 98 -2.40 -2.64 13.20
N ILE A 99 -3.39 -2.38 12.29
CA ILE A 99 -4.04 -1.03 12.17
C ILE A 99 -4.38 -0.51 13.55
N LYS A 100 -4.09 0.76 13.75
CA LYS A 100 -4.55 1.47 14.93
C LYS A 100 -6.02 1.80 14.70
N PHE A 101 -6.88 0.89 15.14
CA PHE A 101 -8.24 1.26 15.55
C PHE A 101 -8.12 2.02 16.90
N PRO A 102 -9.11 2.86 17.27
CA PRO A 102 -9.08 3.61 18.52
C PRO A 102 -8.74 2.74 19.73
N LYS A 103 -7.86 3.23 20.61
CA LYS A 103 -7.53 2.53 21.86
C LYS A 103 -8.79 2.34 22.72
N GLY A 104 -9.10 1.10 23.09
CA GLY A 104 -10.06 0.80 24.16
C GLY A 104 -11.07 -0.32 23.90
N GLU A 105 -11.27 -0.73 22.64
CA GLU A 105 -12.11 -1.88 22.30
C GLU A 105 -11.31 -2.94 21.53
N ASP A 106 -11.67 -4.22 21.70
CA ASP A 106 -11.15 -5.32 20.88
C ASP A 106 -11.82 -5.27 19.49
N TYR A 107 -11.37 -4.30 18.67
CA TYR A 107 -11.94 -4.01 17.34
C TYR A 107 -11.82 -5.20 16.40
N GLU A 108 -10.75 -6.00 16.50
CA GLU A 108 -10.58 -7.19 15.68
C GLU A 108 -11.67 -8.23 15.97
N LYS A 109 -12.05 -8.37 17.25
CA LYS A 109 -13.16 -9.23 17.67
C LYS A 109 -14.52 -8.64 17.34
N LYS A 110 -14.69 -7.32 17.42
CA LYS A 110 -15.96 -6.63 17.20
C LYS A 110 -16.30 -6.48 15.71
N TYR A 111 -15.29 -6.22 14.88
CA TYR A 111 -15.41 -6.00 13.43
C TYR A 111 -14.36 -6.82 12.65
N PRO A 112 -14.48 -8.16 12.65
CA PRO A 112 -13.50 -9.04 12.03
C PRO A 112 -13.40 -8.86 10.52
N ARG A 113 -14.49 -8.56 9.80
CA ARG A 113 -14.43 -8.33 8.35
C ARG A 113 -13.86 -6.96 8.02
N LEU A 114 -14.17 -5.91 8.77
CA LEU A 114 -13.52 -4.61 8.58
C LEU A 114 -12.00 -4.72 8.82
N THR A 115 -11.59 -5.51 9.80
CA THR A 115 -10.18 -5.78 10.08
C THR A 115 -9.50 -6.48 8.91
N LYS A 116 -10.11 -7.56 8.39
CA LYS A 116 -9.61 -8.25 7.19
C LYS A 116 -9.57 -7.33 5.97
N LEU A 117 -10.59 -6.50 5.79
CA LEU A 117 -10.67 -5.53 4.71
C LEU A 117 -9.45 -4.62 4.74
N ALA A 118 -9.18 -4.04 5.91
CA ALA A 118 -8.11 -3.08 6.07
C ALA A 118 -6.72 -3.72 5.92
N LYS A 119 -6.53 -4.98 6.32
CA LYS A 119 -5.33 -5.79 5.98
C LYS A 119 -5.18 -6.00 4.46
N GLN A 120 -6.28 -6.23 3.75
CA GLN A 120 -6.27 -6.52 2.31
C GLN A 120 -5.99 -5.28 1.44
N ILE A 121 -6.35 -4.08 1.89
CA ILE A 121 -6.15 -2.82 1.14
C ILE A 121 -4.71 -2.67 0.66
N HIS A 122 -3.74 -2.91 1.53
CA HIS A 122 -2.31 -2.79 1.20
C HIS A 122 -1.94 -3.64 -0.03
N SER A 123 -2.28 -4.93 -0.01
CA SER A 123 -1.97 -5.85 -1.11
C SER A 123 -2.73 -5.50 -2.38
N TYR A 124 -3.98 -5.04 -2.27
CA TYR A 124 -4.77 -4.63 -3.42
C TYR A 124 -4.16 -3.39 -4.12
N VAL A 125 -3.76 -2.38 -3.34
CA VAL A 125 -3.09 -1.18 -3.86
C VAL A 125 -1.72 -1.51 -4.44
N GLN A 126 -0.92 -2.34 -3.75
CA GLN A 126 0.40 -2.75 -4.23
C GLN A 126 0.35 -3.44 -5.61
N ASN A 127 -0.70 -4.22 -5.87
CA ASN A 127 -0.90 -4.94 -7.13
C ASN A 127 -1.66 -4.13 -8.20
N ASN A 128 -2.04 -2.88 -7.91
CA ASN A 128 -2.74 -2.00 -8.84
C ASN A 128 -1.91 -0.72 -9.07
N SER A 129 -1.04 -0.75 -10.09
CA SER A 129 -0.10 0.33 -10.38
C SER A 129 -0.77 1.67 -10.66
N ASP A 130 -1.92 1.66 -11.33
CA ASP A 130 -2.67 2.88 -11.67
C ASP A 130 -3.28 3.49 -10.40
N LEU A 131 -3.89 2.65 -9.56
CA LEU A 131 -4.44 3.09 -8.27
C LEU A 131 -3.34 3.63 -7.35
N LEU A 132 -2.20 2.94 -7.26
CA LEU A 132 -1.04 3.38 -6.48
C LEU A 132 -0.48 4.72 -7.00
N TYR A 133 -0.43 4.90 -8.31
CA TYR A 133 -0.05 6.16 -8.94
C TYR A 133 -0.99 7.31 -8.53
N TYR A 134 -2.32 7.13 -8.64
CA TYR A 134 -3.28 8.17 -8.27
C TYR A 134 -3.28 8.45 -6.76
N LEU A 135 -3.12 7.41 -5.93
CA LEU A 135 -2.96 7.59 -4.49
C LEU A 135 -1.75 8.45 -4.16
N SER A 136 -0.60 8.18 -4.78
CA SER A 136 0.61 8.99 -4.62
C SER A 136 0.39 10.44 -5.07
N TYR A 137 -0.15 10.62 -6.28
CA TYR A 137 -0.39 11.93 -6.87
C TYR A 137 -1.31 12.81 -6.01
N TYR A 138 -2.44 12.27 -5.55
CA TYR A 138 -3.42 13.05 -4.81
C TYR A 138 -3.09 13.21 -3.32
N SER A 139 -2.39 12.25 -2.70
CA SER A 139 -1.99 12.33 -1.30
C SER A 139 -0.81 13.29 -1.06
N GLY A 140 0.02 13.48 -2.08
CA GLY A 140 1.31 14.17 -1.93
C GLY A 140 2.42 13.29 -1.35
N TYR A 141 2.16 12.01 -1.13
CA TYR A 141 3.15 11.02 -0.73
C TYR A 141 3.77 10.35 -1.96
N SER A 142 5.01 9.88 -1.84
CA SER A 142 5.55 8.90 -2.78
C SER A 142 4.74 7.60 -2.74
N THR A 143 4.79 6.80 -3.81
CA THR A 143 4.13 5.49 -3.86
C THR A 143 4.56 4.58 -2.70
N MET A 144 5.80 4.68 -2.25
CA MET A 144 6.31 3.92 -1.10
C MET A 144 5.73 4.39 0.22
N GLU A 145 5.65 5.71 0.44
CA GLU A 145 5.00 6.27 1.63
C GLU A 145 3.50 5.95 1.65
N VAL A 146 2.84 5.86 0.49
CA VAL A 146 1.45 5.36 0.40
C VAL A 146 1.36 3.93 0.90
N LEU A 147 2.21 3.02 0.40
CA LEU A 147 2.19 1.62 0.83
C LEU A 147 2.51 1.49 2.32
N GLU A 148 3.53 2.19 2.82
CA GLU A 148 3.87 2.20 4.24
C GLU A 148 2.69 2.66 5.10
N LYS A 149 1.98 3.73 4.71
CA LYS A 149 0.87 4.28 5.49
C LYS A 149 -0.43 3.50 5.34
N LEU A 150 -0.58 2.68 4.30
CA LEU A 150 -1.69 1.75 4.13
C LEU A 150 -1.41 0.38 4.77
N GLN A 151 -0.16 0.08 5.13
CA GLN A 151 0.18 -1.14 5.83
C GLN A 151 -0.59 -1.20 7.15
N TYR A 152 -1.18 -2.36 7.43
CA TYR A 152 -2.02 -2.53 8.60
C TYR A 152 -1.16 -2.28 9.86
N GLY A 153 -1.37 -1.13 10.50
CA GLY A 153 -0.71 -0.71 11.76
C GLY A 153 0.23 0.43 11.70
N GLN A 154 0.48 0.86 10.50
CA GLN A 154 1.13 2.08 10.18
C GLN A 154 0.08 3.08 9.67
N GLY A 155 0.42 4.37 9.70
CA GLY A 155 -0.42 5.40 9.11
C GLY A 155 -1.55 5.93 10.00
N THR A 156 -2.64 6.34 9.34
CA THR A 156 -3.75 7.11 9.95
C THR A 156 -4.72 6.19 10.69
N GLU A 157 -5.18 6.62 11.86
CA GLU A 157 -6.15 5.86 12.67
C GLU A 157 -7.49 5.72 11.93
N LEU A 158 -8.04 4.50 11.85
CA LEU A 158 -9.34 4.22 11.23
C LEU A 158 -10.41 4.07 12.31
N GLN A 159 -11.46 4.88 12.24
CA GLN A 159 -12.58 4.83 13.18
C GLN A 159 -13.89 4.49 12.46
N SER A 160 -14.79 3.77 13.13
CA SER A 160 -16.18 3.68 12.70
C SER A 160 -17.00 4.76 13.40
N TRP A 161 -17.76 5.53 12.64
CA TRP A 161 -18.53 6.65 13.17
C TRP A 161 -20.04 6.42 13.00
N PHE A 162 -20.81 6.67 14.06
CA PHE A 162 -22.28 6.67 14.02
C PHE A 162 -22.79 8.09 13.77
N TYR A 163 -23.41 8.31 12.61
CA TYR A 163 -24.15 9.53 12.35
C TYR A 163 -25.56 9.42 12.94
N THR A 164 -26.01 10.41 13.71
CA THR A 164 -27.32 10.44 14.38
C THR A 164 -28.33 11.40 13.72
N GLY A 165 -27.97 12.03 12.59
CA GLY A 165 -28.82 12.98 11.84
C GLY A 165 -29.38 12.43 10.52
N GLU A 166 -30.26 13.22 9.88
CA GLU A 166 -31.00 12.85 8.66
C GLU A 166 -30.14 12.76 7.37
N ASP A 167 -28.96 13.38 7.31
CA ASP A 167 -28.05 13.29 6.16
C ASP A 167 -27.15 12.03 6.22
N SER A 168 -27.81 10.88 6.06
CA SER A 168 -27.26 9.52 6.11
C SER A 168 -26.43 9.09 4.89
N ASP A 169 -26.02 10.05 4.05
CA ASP A 169 -25.44 9.79 2.72
C ASP A 169 -23.92 9.89 2.66
N ASN A 170 -23.27 10.35 3.72
CA ASN A 170 -21.81 10.38 3.77
C ASN A 170 -21.22 9.01 4.14
N ASN A 171 -20.26 8.53 3.34
CA ASN A 171 -19.65 7.22 3.53
C ASN A 171 -18.50 7.26 4.53
N GLY A 172 -17.83 8.41 4.66
CA GLY A 172 -16.67 8.62 5.51
C GLY A 172 -16.43 10.10 5.81
N TRP A 173 -15.44 10.40 6.63
CA TRP A 173 -15.04 11.77 6.92
C TRP A 173 -13.64 11.83 7.53
N THR A 174 -12.91 12.90 7.21
CA THR A 174 -11.60 13.24 7.77
C THR A 174 -11.67 14.60 8.46
N PRO A 175 -11.25 14.74 9.73
CA PRO A 175 -11.12 16.04 10.40
C PRO A 175 -10.03 16.90 9.76
N ASN A 176 -10.14 18.22 9.94
CA ASN A 176 -9.12 19.18 9.50
C ASN A 176 -7.72 18.95 10.11
N THR A 177 -7.60 18.10 11.13
CA THR A 177 -6.31 17.68 11.70
C THR A 177 -5.65 16.55 10.92
N GLY A 178 -6.41 15.80 10.12
CA GLY A 178 -5.94 14.63 9.38
C GLY A 178 -5.50 13.45 10.26
N ASN A 179 -5.73 13.49 11.59
CA ASN A 179 -5.17 12.53 12.53
C ASN A 179 -5.82 11.14 12.48
N PHE A 180 -7.09 11.08 12.08
CA PHE A 180 -7.85 9.86 11.90
C PHE A 180 -8.74 9.99 10.66
N ILE A 181 -9.24 8.87 10.17
CA ILE A 181 -10.28 8.80 9.14
C ILE A 181 -11.47 8.04 9.70
N THR A 182 -12.67 8.35 9.21
CA THR A 182 -13.89 7.68 9.64
C THR A 182 -14.58 6.99 8.48
N VAL A 183 -15.19 5.85 8.76
CA VAL A 183 -16.15 5.19 7.87
C VAL A 183 -17.50 5.06 8.55
N ASN A 184 -18.58 5.14 7.77
CA ASN A 184 -19.93 5.09 8.28
C ASN A 184 -20.25 3.71 8.87
N ALA A 185 -20.61 3.70 10.16
CA ALA A 185 -20.86 2.48 10.92
C ALA A 185 -22.00 1.62 10.33
N LYS A 186 -22.94 2.21 9.57
CA LYS A 186 -24.00 1.45 8.88
C LYS A 186 -23.43 0.45 7.88
N PHE A 187 -22.43 0.86 7.09
CA PHE A 187 -21.77 -0.02 6.12
C PHE A 187 -20.84 -1.01 6.80
N VAL A 188 -20.16 -0.60 7.88
CA VAL A 188 -19.37 -1.53 8.71
C VAL A 188 -20.25 -2.64 9.26
N ASN A 189 -21.35 -2.29 9.95
CA ASN A 189 -22.29 -3.27 10.49
C ASN A 189 -22.91 -4.12 9.37
N GLY A 190 -23.24 -3.50 8.22
CA GLY A 190 -23.71 -4.19 7.04
C GLY A 190 -22.72 -5.25 6.53
N LEU A 191 -21.42 -4.92 6.48
CA LEU A 191 -20.36 -5.84 6.09
C LEU A 191 -20.28 -7.03 7.05
N GLU A 192 -20.32 -6.79 8.37
CA GLU A 192 -20.21 -7.85 9.37
C GLU A 192 -21.37 -8.84 9.34
N ILE A 193 -22.61 -8.36 9.14
CA ILE A 193 -23.82 -9.21 9.18
C ILE A 193 -24.24 -9.79 7.82
N ALA A 194 -23.69 -9.28 6.71
CA ALA A 194 -24.09 -9.70 5.37
C ALA A 194 -23.87 -11.20 5.13
N LYS A 195 -24.86 -11.84 4.51
CA LYS A 195 -24.85 -13.29 4.21
C LYS A 195 -24.61 -13.61 2.73
N ARG A 196 -25.01 -12.70 1.83
CA ARG A 196 -24.86 -12.90 0.38
C ARG A 196 -23.48 -12.43 -0.05
N ASN A 197 -22.75 -13.26 -0.79
CA ASN A 197 -21.41 -12.91 -1.28
C ASN A 197 -21.41 -11.59 -2.06
N SER A 198 -22.37 -11.38 -2.97
CA SER A 198 -22.47 -10.12 -3.72
C SER A 198 -22.63 -8.89 -2.83
N THR A 199 -23.40 -8.99 -1.73
CA THR A 199 -23.53 -7.91 -0.75
C THR A 199 -22.24 -7.69 0.03
N ILE A 200 -21.52 -8.76 0.39
CA ILE A 200 -20.24 -8.68 1.07
C ILE A 200 -19.20 -8.01 0.17
N GLN A 201 -19.11 -8.41 -1.10
CA GLN A 201 -18.20 -7.83 -2.08
C GLN A 201 -18.52 -6.36 -2.37
N ALA A 202 -19.79 -6.02 -2.60
CA ALA A 202 -20.19 -4.63 -2.84
C ALA A 202 -19.93 -3.73 -1.62
N THR A 203 -20.27 -4.20 -0.42
CA THR A 203 -20.07 -3.40 0.81
C THR A 203 -18.60 -3.26 1.17
N SER A 204 -17.81 -4.32 1.02
CA SER A 204 -16.36 -4.25 1.26
C SER A 204 -15.66 -3.35 0.25
N PHE A 205 -16.07 -3.38 -1.02
CA PHE A 205 -15.56 -2.48 -2.04
C PHE A 205 -15.87 -1.02 -1.68
N LEU A 206 -17.13 -0.71 -1.34
CA LEU A 206 -17.54 0.64 -0.91
C LEU A 206 -16.72 1.13 0.28
N LEU A 207 -16.52 0.28 1.29
CA LEU A 207 -15.71 0.63 2.46
C LEU A 207 -14.23 0.82 2.10
N MET A 208 -13.66 -0.03 1.24
CA MET A 208 -12.28 0.11 0.76
C MET A 208 -12.06 1.43 0.02
N THR A 209 -12.95 1.76 -0.93
CA THR A 209 -12.83 3.01 -1.70
C THR A 209 -12.99 4.22 -0.78
N THR A 210 -13.89 4.15 0.21
CA THR A 210 -14.06 5.19 1.22
C THR A 210 -12.81 5.35 2.08
N ILE A 211 -12.18 4.26 2.54
CA ILE A 211 -10.94 4.34 3.33
C ILE A 211 -9.83 5.03 2.54
N LEU A 212 -9.68 4.68 1.26
CA LEU A 212 -8.69 5.29 0.37
C LEU A 212 -9.02 6.76 0.04
N HIS A 213 -10.30 7.08 -0.10
CA HIS A 213 -10.80 8.45 -0.25
C HIS A 213 -10.38 9.32 0.94
N GLU A 214 -10.72 8.88 2.16
CA GLU A 214 -10.40 9.62 3.38
C GLU A 214 -8.90 9.67 3.65
N PHE A 215 -8.17 8.62 3.25
CA PHE A 215 -6.71 8.62 3.28
C PHE A 215 -6.11 9.77 2.48
N ILE A 216 -6.68 10.14 1.32
CA ILE A 216 -6.23 11.30 0.55
C ILE A 216 -6.37 12.58 1.39
N HIS A 217 -7.55 12.85 1.94
CA HIS A 217 -7.78 14.05 2.76
C HIS A 217 -6.82 14.10 3.96
N SER A 218 -6.68 12.99 4.68
CA SER A 218 -5.76 12.89 5.81
C SER A 218 -4.31 13.18 5.39
N SER A 219 -3.88 12.62 4.27
CA SER A 219 -2.54 12.79 3.74
C SER A 219 -2.26 14.22 3.31
N ARG A 220 -3.22 14.87 2.64
CA ARG A 220 -3.08 16.24 2.17
C ARG A 220 -2.94 17.23 3.33
N VAL A 221 -3.73 17.03 4.39
CA VAL A 221 -3.58 17.80 5.64
C VAL A 221 -2.17 17.60 6.23
N LYS A 222 -1.69 16.36 6.33
CA LYS A 222 -0.35 16.04 6.85
C LYS A 222 0.79 16.61 6.00
N ASN A 223 0.57 16.71 4.69
CA ASN A 223 1.52 17.25 3.73
C ASN A 223 1.37 18.76 3.51
N HIS A 224 0.51 19.44 4.29
CA HIS A 224 0.27 20.88 4.18
C HIS A 224 -0.19 21.30 2.77
N LEU A 225 -0.90 20.41 2.08
CA LEU A 225 -1.45 20.64 0.76
C LEU A 225 -2.85 21.26 0.87
N PRO A 226 -3.24 22.13 -0.08
CA PRO A 226 -4.56 22.73 -0.07
C PRO A 226 -5.65 21.67 -0.29
N ASP A 227 -6.61 21.61 0.63
CA ASP A 227 -7.77 20.68 0.56
C ASP A 227 -9.10 21.42 0.34
N VAL A 228 -9.06 22.75 0.20
CA VAL A 228 -10.23 23.64 0.30
C VAL A 228 -10.93 23.95 -1.02
N THR A 229 -10.51 23.36 -2.15
CA THR A 229 -11.07 23.71 -3.48
C THR A 229 -11.41 22.52 -4.38
N ALA A 230 -10.89 21.33 -4.11
CA ALA A 230 -11.17 20.14 -4.90
C ALA A 230 -11.35 18.92 -4.00
N GLU A 231 -12.39 18.12 -4.26
CA GLU A 231 -12.66 16.84 -3.61
C GLU A 231 -11.66 15.80 -4.13
N TYR A 232 -10.43 15.82 -3.63
CA TYR A 232 -9.35 14.94 -4.11
C TYR A 232 -9.64 13.46 -3.84
N GLY A 233 -10.43 13.12 -2.82
CA GLY A 233 -10.98 11.78 -2.65
C GLY A 233 -11.89 11.37 -3.82
N LYS A 234 -12.75 12.28 -4.32
CA LYS A 234 -13.56 12.03 -5.52
C LYS A 234 -12.72 11.93 -6.80
N ALA A 235 -11.63 12.69 -6.88
CA ALA A 235 -10.69 12.55 -7.99
C ALA A 235 -10.04 11.15 -7.97
N LEU A 236 -9.61 10.66 -6.81
CA LEU A 236 -9.11 9.28 -6.68
C LEU A 236 -10.15 8.27 -7.16
N GLU A 237 -11.42 8.42 -6.76
CA GLU A 237 -12.47 7.49 -7.19
C GLU A 237 -12.63 7.47 -8.72
N LYS A 238 -12.79 8.65 -9.31
CA LYS A 238 -13.01 8.81 -10.75
C LYS A 238 -11.87 8.24 -11.59
N TYR A 239 -10.62 8.47 -11.19
CA TYR A 239 -9.46 8.07 -11.99
C TYR A 239 -8.88 6.71 -11.59
N GLY A 240 -8.95 6.35 -10.31
CA GLY A 240 -8.45 5.08 -9.78
C GLY A 240 -9.44 3.93 -9.87
N PHE A 241 -10.76 4.21 -9.85
CA PHE A 241 -11.82 3.18 -9.96
C PHE A 241 -12.73 3.35 -11.18
N GLY A 242 -12.54 4.45 -11.93
CA GLY A 242 -13.26 4.75 -13.17
C GLY A 242 -14.61 5.48 -12.98
N GLU A 243 -15.03 5.77 -11.76
CA GLU A 243 -16.30 6.45 -11.44
C GLU A 243 -16.30 6.96 -9.99
N ASP A 244 -17.17 7.94 -9.66
CA ASP A 244 -17.51 8.29 -8.28
C ASP A 244 -18.18 7.08 -7.60
N ILE A 245 -17.48 6.41 -6.68
CA ILE A 245 -17.96 5.19 -6.04
C ILE A 245 -18.86 5.54 -4.86
N ASN A 246 -20.09 5.01 -4.89
CA ASN A 246 -21.10 5.23 -3.87
C ASN A 246 -21.98 3.99 -3.67
N LYS A 247 -22.89 4.07 -2.68
CA LYS A 247 -23.80 2.98 -2.30
C LYS A 247 -24.64 2.43 -3.47
N ASN A 248 -24.88 3.24 -4.51
CA ASN A 248 -25.73 2.84 -5.62
C ASN A 248 -24.96 2.06 -6.70
N ASN A 249 -23.64 2.25 -6.84
CA ASN A 249 -22.86 1.65 -7.93
C ASN A 249 -21.75 0.68 -7.48
N ALA A 250 -21.39 0.62 -6.19
CA ALA A 250 -20.35 -0.28 -5.70
C ALA A 250 -20.56 -1.76 -6.07
N HIS A 251 -21.81 -2.19 -6.17
CA HIS A 251 -22.18 -3.55 -6.57
C HIS A 251 -21.82 -3.90 -8.03
N GLU A 252 -21.69 -2.90 -8.90
CA GLU A 252 -21.29 -3.06 -10.30
C GLU A 252 -19.76 -2.92 -10.44
N TYR A 253 -19.18 -1.97 -9.70
CA TYR A 253 -17.77 -1.58 -9.90
C TYR A 253 -16.75 -2.47 -9.19
N TYR A 254 -17.13 -3.24 -8.16
CA TYR A 254 -16.19 -4.16 -7.51
C TYR A 254 -15.64 -5.18 -8.51
N GLN A 255 -16.48 -5.69 -9.42
CA GLN A 255 -16.05 -6.66 -10.45
C GLN A 255 -15.16 -6.01 -11.49
N LYS A 256 -15.51 -4.80 -11.96
CA LYS A 256 -14.74 -4.05 -12.96
C LYS A 256 -13.32 -3.74 -12.46
N ASN A 257 -13.18 -3.55 -11.16
CA ASN A 257 -11.91 -3.24 -10.50
C ASN A 257 -11.16 -4.48 -9.97
N GLY A 258 -11.63 -5.70 -10.30
CA GLY A 258 -10.98 -6.93 -9.86
C GLY A 258 -10.95 -7.10 -8.33
N TRP A 259 -11.86 -6.42 -7.62
CA TRP A 259 -11.95 -6.52 -6.17
C TRP A 259 -12.56 -7.87 -5.77
N ASP A 260 -11.85 -8.60 -4.91
CA ASP A 260 -12.30 -9.88 -4.36
C ASP A 260 -11.91 -9.96 -2.89
N PHE A 261 -12.82 -9.50 -2.03
CA PHE A 261 -12.64 -9.47 -0.59
C PHE A 261 -12.58 -10.88 -0.01
N LYS A 262 -11.48 -11.19 0.70
CA LYS A 262 -11.23 -12.46 1.37
C LYS A 262 -11.66 -12.37 2.84
N TYR A 263 -12.84 -12.89 3.15
CA TYR A 263 -13.52 -12.71 4.45
C TYR A 263 -13.72 -13.99 5.26
#